data_AF-A0A430M7N3-F1
#
_entry.id   AF-A0A430M7N3-F1
#
_cell.length_a   1.000
_cell.length_b   1.000
_cell.length_c   1.000
_cell.angle_alpha   90.00
_cell.angle_beta   90.00
_cell.angle_gamma   90.00
#
_symmetry.space_group_name_H-M   'P 1'
#
loop_
_entity.id
_entity.type
_entity.pdbx_description
1 polymer ?
#
loop_
_entity_poly.entity_id
_entity_poly.type
_entity_poly.pdbx_seq_one_letter_code
_entity_poly.pdbx_strand_id
1 'polypeptide(L)'
;MASNDDFTSPHEEYPPAADLRTITAERPIPVLPPDTLALISLKEDETRKQALGVLDSLNAALAANDADALERCFFSEQAYWKDTLALTYHLRTFFTPRIIAANLLETRRLRDINGRLELDAAVFTPAAPTLLTYDPPPQQFIDASISFETKSPGAWCSGRILLLPVKTDDNTLEWKIWILSTKLENLDVHLEDESLLEIPGRQVDNLDHFDTDVFIIGGGNAAVALAARLKALGVESLICERNARVGDNWALRYDNLRFHLPTSVCELPYMGK
;
A
#
# COMPACT_ATOMS: atom_id res chain seq x y z
N MET A 1 -25.90 -49.69 -0.11
CA MET A 1 -25.08 -49.30 -1.28
C MET A 1 -25.46 -47.89 -1.67
N ALA A 2 -24.72 -46.92 -1.15
CA ALA A 2 -24.49 -45.61 -1.73
C ALA A 2 -23.15 -45.19 -1.11
N SER A 3 -22.13 -45.15 -1.95
CA SER A 3 -20.73 -44.93 -1.58
C SER A 3 -20.55 -43.54 -1.00
N ASN A 4 -19.84 -43.46 0.12
CA ASN A 4 -19.11 -42.27 0.54
C ASN A 4 -18.03 -42.01 -0.51
N ASP A 5 -18.36 -41.24 -1.54
CA ASP A 5 -17.35 -40.74 -2.48
C ASP A 5 -16.77 -39.43 -1.96
N ASP A 6 -15.56 -39.55 -1.45
CA ASP A 6 -14.41 -38.64 -1.59
C ASP A 6 -14.71 -37.16 -1.88
N PHE A 7 -14.70 -36.35 -0.82
CA PHE A 7 -14.43 -34.90 -0.89
C PHE A 7 -13.29 -34.51 0.06
N THR A 8 -12.20 -35.27 0.10
CA THR A 8 -10.96 -34.81 0.74
C THR A 8 -9.74 -35.37 0.01
N SER A 9 -9.56 -34.96 -1.25
CA SER A 9 -8.18 -34.66 -1.65
C SER A 9 -7.78 -33.42 -0.86
N PRO A 10 -6.67 -33.39 -0.10
CA PRO A 10 -6.15 -32.13 0.38
C PRO A 10 -5.89 -31.31 -0.88
N HIS A 11 -6.69 -30.26 -1.09
CA HIS A 11 -6.39 -29.29 -2.12
C HIS A 11 -4.95 -28.86 -1.86
N GLU A 12 -4.07 -29.04 -2.85
CA GLU A 12 -2.75 -28.41 -2.86
C GLU A 12 -2.98 -26.96 -2.42
N GLU A 13 -2.42 -26.59 -1.26
CA GLU A 13 -2.63 -25.26 -0.68
C GLU A 13 -2.23 -24.25 -1.75
N TYR A 14 -3.17 -23.42 -2.18
CA TYR A 14 -2.94 -22.46 -3.26
C TYR A 14 -3.19 -21.05 -2.75
N PRO A 15 -2.19 -20.15 -2.81
CA PRO A 15 -0.85 -20.39 -3.35
C PRO A 15 -0.02 -21.38 -2.50
N PRO A 16 0.97 -22.08 -3.11
CA PRO A 16 1.81 -23.04 -2.41
C PRO A 16 2.51 -22.38 -1.21
N ALA A 17 2.69 -23.16 -0.14
CA ALA A 17 3.44 -22.72 1.02
C ALA A 17 4.83 -22.23 0.60
N ALA A 18 5.12 -20.97 0.89
CA ALA A 18 6.39 -20.35 0.54
C ALA A 18 7.29 -20.26 1.78
N ASP A 19 8.56 -20.63 1.62
CA ASP A 19 9.56 -20.44 2.69
C ASP A 19 9.99 -18.97 2.72
N LEU A 20 9.58 -18.26 3.77
CA LEU A 20 9.95 -16.87 4.00
C LEU A 20 11.48 -16.67 4.02
N ARG A 21 12.26 -17.66 4.45
CA ARG A 21 13.72 -17.57 4.45
C ARG A 21 14.26 -17.58 3.03
N THR A 22 13.71 -18.43 2.16
CA THR A 22 14.07 -18.48 0.74
C THR A 22 13.69 -17.17 0.05
N ILE A 23 12.47 -16.66 0.27
CA ILE A 23 12.04 -15.37 -0.30
C ILE A 23 12.95 -14.22 0.17
N THR A 24 13.32 -14.20 1.45
CA THR A 24 14.19 -13.16 2.01
C THR A 24 15.62 -13.27 1.45
N ALA A 25 16.11 -14.50 1.24
CA ALA A 25 17.42 -14.75 0.65
C ALA A 25 17.49 -14.39 -0.84
N GLU A 26 16.38 -14.54 -1.58
CA GLU A 26 16.29 -14.11 -2.98
C GLU A 26 16.36 -12.59 -3.13
N ARG A 27 15.89 -11.85 -2.13
CA ARG A 27 15.80 -10.38 -2.15
C ARG A 27 16.19 -9.79 -0.80
N PRO A 28 17.48 -9.83 -0.46
CA PRO A 28 17.96 -9.29 0.80
C PRO A 28 17.68 -7.79 0.88
N ILE A 29 17.48 -7.31 2.10
CA ILE A 29 17.42 -5.87 2.39
C ILE A 29 18.82 -5.27 2.09
N PRO A 30 18.92 -4.17 1.33
CA PRO A 30 20.22 -3.57 0.98
C PRO A 30 20.98 -3.12 2.22
N VAL A 31 22.18 -3.65 2.44
CA VAL A 31 23.04 -3.22 3.56
C VAL A 31 23.96 -2.10 3.10
N LEU A 32 23.75 -0.90 3.64
CA LEU A 32 24.56 0.27 3.30
C LEU A 32 26.02 0.11 3.77
N PRO A 33 27.01 0.34 2.89
CA PRO A 33 28.42 0.27 3.26
C PRO A 33 28.79 1.25 4.39
N PRO A 34 29.67 0.88 5.35
CA PRO A 34 30.05 1.75 6.46
C PRO A 34 30.64 3.10 6.04
N ASP A 35 31.36 3.15 4.92
CA ASP A 35 31.94 4.38 4.37
C ASP A 35 30.88 5.31 3.78
N THR A 36 29.81 4.76 3.22
CA THR A 36 28.63 5.52 2.78
C THR A 36 27.90 6.10 3.97
N LEU A 37 27.70 5.31 5.03
CA LEU A 37 27.06 5.75 6.27
C LEU A 37 27.85 6.87 6.96
N ALA A 38 29.18 6.83 6.91
CA ALA A 38 30.04 7.85 7.52
C ALA A 38 29.92 9.24 6.86
N LEU A 39 29.43 9.30 5.61
CA LEU A 39 29.22 10.55 4.88
C LEU A 39 27.85 11.19 5.18
N ILE A 40 26.94 10.48 5.85
CA ILE A 40 25.59 10.97 6.12
C ILE A 40 25.65 11.96 7.29
N SER A 41 25.41 13.23 6.99
CA SER A 41 25.16 14.29 7.96
C SER A 41 23.93 15.05 7.51
N LEU A 42 22.75 14.61 7.94
CA LEU A 42 21.50 15.26 7.61
C LEU A 42 20.86 15.91 8.83
N LYS A 43 20.68 17.23 8.76
CA LYS A 43 19.68 17.95 9.55
C LYS A 43 18.31 17.89 8.88
N GLU A 44 17.27 18.32 9.58
CA GLU A 44 15.89 18.29 9.06
C GLU A 44 15.71 19.13 7.78
N ASP A 45 16.21 20.37 7.77
CA ASP A 45 16.17 21.25 6.58
C ASP A 45 16.94 20.65 5.38
N GLU A 46 18.05 19.97 5.65
CA GLU A 46 18.84 19.29 4.62
C GLU A 46 18.10 18.05 4.10
N THR A 47 17.39 17.34 4.97
CA THR A 47 16.60 16.15 4.62
C THR A 47 15.51 16.49 3.61
N ARG A 48 14.71 17.53 3.89
CA ARG A 48 13.66 17.98 2.96
C ARG A 48 14.25 18.44 1.63
N LYS A 49 15.40 19.11 1.66
CA LYS A 49 16.11 19.54 0.44
C LYS A 49 16.56 18.36 -0.42
N GLN A 50 17.12 17.31 0.19
CA GLN A 50 17.53 16.11 -0.55
C GLN A 50 16.33 15.37 -1.16
N ALA A 51 15.27 15.17 -0.38
CA ALA A 51 14.04 14.54 -0.86
C ALA A 51 13.42 15.33 -2.04
N LEU A 52 13.37 16.66 -1.93
CA LEU A 52 12.86 17.53 -2.98
C LEU A 52 13.72 17.45 -4.26
N GLY A 53 15.05 17.41 -4.14
CA GLY A 53 15.94 17.28 -5.30
C GLY A 53 15.73 15.97 -6.08
N VAL A 54 15.50 14.86 -5.36
CA VAL A 54 15.15 13.58 -5.99
C VAL A 54 13.77 13.65 -6.64
N LEU A 55 12.78 14.24 -5.96
CA LEU A 55 11.43 14.39 -6.48
C LEU A 55 11.37 15.30 -7.72
N ASP A 56 12.13 16.39 -7.73
CA ASP A 56 12.27 17.28 -8.88
C ASP A 56 12.88 16.57 -10.09
N SER A 57 13.90 15.74 -9.85
CA SER A 57 14.51 14.91 -10.90
C SER A 57 13.53 13.89 -11.46
N LEU A 58 12.76 13.22 -10.58
CA LEU A 58 11.71 12.29 -10.97
C LEU A 58 10.62 13.00 -11.79
N ASN A 59 10.13 14.15 -11.31
CA ASN A 59 9.13 14.96 -12.00
C ASN A 59 9.62 15.45 -13.37
N ALA A 60 10.88 15.88 -13.47
CA ALA A 60 11.47 16.31 -14.73
C ALA A 60 11.58 15.16 -15.74
N ALA A 61 12.03 13.98 -15.29
CA ALA A 61 12.14 12.80 -16.13
C ALA A 61 10.76 12.27 -16.58
N LEU A 62 9.77 12.27 -15.67
CA LEU A 62 8.37 12.01 -16.03
C LEU A 62 7.91 12.99 -17.11
N ALA A 63 8.04 14.30 -16.87
CA ALA A 63 7.60 15.36 -17.77
C ALA A 63 8.24 15.27 -19.17
N ALA A 64 9.53 14.93 -19.23
CA ALA A 64 10.28 14.74 -20.48
C ALA A 64 9.97 13.42 -21.20
N ASN A 65 9.21 12.51 -20.58
CA ASN A 65 9.00 11.14 -21.06
C ASN A 65 10.32 10.38 -21.27
N ASP A 66 11.30 10.61 -20.38
CA ASP A 66 12.66 10.07 -20.47
C ASP A 66 12.80 8.85 -19.55
N ALA A 67 12.76 7.67 -20.14
CA ALA A 67 12.86 6.40 -19.42
C ALA A 67 14.23 6.21 -18.76
N ASP A 68 15.31 6.65 -19.39
CA ASP A 68 16.66 6.48 -18.86
C ASP A 68 16.91 7.41 -17.67
N ALA A 69 16.42 8.65 -17.74
CA ALA A 69 16.48 9.58 -16.61
C ALA A 69 15.64 9.08 -15.43
N LEU A 70 14.45 8.50 -15.69
CA LEU A 70 13.65 7.89 -14.64
C LEU A 70 14.36 6.70 -14.00
N GLU A 71 14.93 5.81 -14.81
CA GLU A 71 15.65 4.64 -14.31
C GLU A 71 16.78 5.06 -13.36
N ARG A 72 17.52 6.13 -13.70
CA ARG A 72 18.60 6.68 -12.86
C ARG A 72 18.12 7.27 -11.53
N CYS A 73 16.85 7.60 -11.36
CA CYS A 73 16.32 8.06 -10.06
C CYS A 73 16.21 6.91 -9.05
N PHE A 74 16.12 5.66 -9.50
CA PHE A 74 15.95 4.49 -8.65
C PHE A 74 17.30 3.87 -8.26
N PHE A 75 17.31 3.16 -7.13
CA PHE A 75 18.46 2.39 -6.68
C PHE A 75 18.71 1.23 -7.64
N SER A 76 19.91 1.20 -8.25
CA SER A 76 20.22 0.34 -9.40
C SER A 76 20.19 -1.15 -9.08
N GLU A 77 20.65 -1.54 -7.90
CA GLU A 77 20.72 -2.95 -7.50
C GLU A 77 19.34 -3.54 -7.21
N GLN A 78 18.47 -2.75 -6.59
CA GLN A 78 17.16 -3.21 -6.14
C GLN A 78 16.22 -2.03 -5.98
N ALA A 79 15.10 -2.03 -6.71
CA ALA A 79 14.06 -1.01 -6.53
C ALA A 79 12.68 -1.64 -6.63
N TYR A 80 11.74 -1.05 -5.89
CA TYR A 80 10.36 -1.50 -5.80
C TYR A 80 9.42 -0.34 -6.05
N TRP A 81 8.39 -0.59 -6.84
CA TRP A 81 7.23 0.28 -6.89
C TRP A 81 5.98 -0.51 -6.53
N LYS A 82 5.38 -0.19 -5.39
CA LYS A 82 4.11 -0.77 -4.92
C LYS A 82 2.98 0.19 -5.24
N ASP A 83 2.14 -0.18 -6.19
CA ASP A 83 0.91 0.53 -6.49
C ASP A 83 -0.28 -0.11 -5.76
N THR A 84 -1.00 0.72 -5.02
CA THR A 84 -2.23 0.38 -4.30
C THR A 84 -3.37 1.13 -4.95
N LEU A 85 -3.82 0.63 -6.10
CA LEU A 85 -4.95 1.13 -6.89
C LEU A 85 -4.81 2.53 -7.50
N ALA A 86 -3.77 3.30 -7.20
CA ALA A 86 -3.62 4.67 -7.68
C ALA A 86 -3.43 4.72 -9.20
N LEU A 87 -2.46 3.97 -9.71
CA LEU A 87 -2.03 4.07 -11.11
C LEU A 87 -2.44 2.88 -11.96
N THR A 88 -2.56 1.69 -11.36
CA THR A 88 -2.81 0.43 -12.07
C THR A 88 -4.21 -0.14 -11.86
N TYR A 89 -4.99 0.37 -10.89
CA TYR A 89 -6.23 -0.27 -10.37
C TYR A 89 -6.06 -1.70 -9.84
N HIS A 90 -4.82 -2.10 -9.58
CA HIS A 90 -4.51 -3.38 -8.98
C HIS A 90 -3.61 -3.18 -7.77
N LEU A 91 -3.61 -4.17 -6.88
CA LEU A 91 -2.54 -4.31 -5.90
C LEU A 91 -1.36 -4.93 -6.63
N ARG A 92 -0.40 -4.09 -7.04
CA ARG A 92 0.70 -4.52 -7.90
C ARG A 92 2.04 -4.01 -7.39
N THR A 93 3.05 -4.86 -7.49
CA THR A 93 4.44 -4.49 -7.22
C THR A 93 5.28 -4.70 -8.46
N PHE A 94 5.98 -3.66 -8.88
CA PHE A 94 6.99 -3.70 -9.94
C PHE A 94 8.38 -3.81 -9.31
N PHE A 95 9.23 -4.57 -9.98
CA PHE A 95 10.59 -4.86 -9.54
C PHE A 95 11.57 -4.35 -10.57
N THR A 96 12.70 -3.81 -10.12
CA THR A 96 13.80 -3.24 -10.94
C THR A 96 13.53 -1.84 -11.51
N PRO A 97 14.53 -0.95 -11.51
CA PRO A 97 14.42 0.41 -12.05
C PRO A 97 13.82 0.49 -13.45
N ARG A 98 14.30 -0.34 -14.38
CA ARG A 98 13.87 -0.32 -15.79
C ARG A 98 12.39 -0.62 -15.97
N ILE A 99 11.87 -1.65 -15.29
CA ILE A 99 10.45 -2.02 -15.35
C ILE A 99 9.60 -0.93 -14.69
N ILE A 100 10.07 -0.38 -13.57
CA ILE A 100 9.40 0.72 -12.87
C ILE A 100 9.27 1.94 -13.79
N ALA A 101 10.37 2.39 -14.40
CA ALA A 101 10.39 3.54 -15.30
C ALA A 101 9.41 3.38 -16.46
N ALA A 102 9.45 2.24 -17.16
CA ALA A 102 8.55 1.97 -18.28
C ALA A 102 7.07 1.99 -17.87
N ASN A 103 6.72 1.37 -16.72
CA ASN A 103 5.34 1.32 -16.25
C ASN A 103 4.88 2.66 -15.66
N LEU A 104 5.76 3.46 -15.04
CA LEU A 104 5.43 4.80 -14.58
C LEU A 104 5.06 5.70 -15.77
N LEU A 105 5.83 5.67 -16.85
CA LEU A 105 5.53 6.46 -18.06
C LEU A 105 4.17 6.07 -18.65
N GLU A 106 3.92 4.77 -18.81
CA GLU A 106 2.65 4.31 -19.38
C GLU A 106 1.45 4.61 -18.46
N THR A 107 1.56 4.33 -17.16
CA THR A 107 0.45 4.57 -16.23
C THR A 107 0.20 6.05 -16.00
N ARG A 108 1.24 6.90 -15.99
CA ARG A 108 1.11 8.36 -15.98
C ARG A 108 0.26 8.85 -17.15
N ARG A 109 0.52 8.31 -18.35
CA ARG A 109 -0.25 8.61 -19.56
C ARG A 109 -1.69 8.13 -19.46
N LEU A 110 -1.92 6.92 -18.95
CA LEU A 110 -3.26 6.34 -18.79
C LEU A 110 -4.11 7.04 -17.72
N ARG A 111 -3.48 7.65 -16.71
CA ARG A 111 -4.15 8.36 -15.61
C ARG A 111 -4.18 9.87 -15.77
N ASP A 112 -3.53 10.37 -16.82
CA ASP A 112 -3.41 11.79 -17.14
C ASP A 112 -2.88 12.62 -15.95
N ILE A 113 -1.78 12.14 -15.36
CA ILE A 113 -1.04 12.87 -14.32
C ILE A 113 -0.28 14.02 -14.99
N ASN A 114 -1.01 15.11 -15.22
CA ASN A 114 -0.48 16.36 -15.76
C ASN A 114 0.17 17.23 -14.67
N GLY A 115 -0.16 16.97 -13.41
CA GLY A 115 0.46 17.60 -12.25
C GLY A 115 1.87 17.07 -11.98
N ARG A 116 2.57 17.77 -11.09
CA ARG A 116 3.81 17.27 -10.47
C ARG A 116 3.43 16.48 -9.24
N LEU A 117 4.23 15.48 -8.90
CA LEU A 117 4.16 14.88 -7.57
C LEU A 117 4.70 15.92 -6.59
N GLU A 118 3.95 16.18 -5.52
CA GLU A 118 4.28 17.19 -4.51
C GLU A 118 4.88 16.52 -3.26
N LEU A 119 5.85 17.18 -2.63
CA LEU A 119 6.46 16.70 -1.39
C LEU A 119 5.70 17.25 -0.19
N ASP A 120 4.99 16.38 0.53
CA ASP A 120 4.27 16.79 1.74
C ASP A 120 5.25 16.89 2.92
N ALA A 121 5.97 15.81 3.20
CA ALA A 121 6.92 15.72 4.31
C ALA A 121 8.12 14.84 3.95
N ALA A 122 9.23 15.03 4.67
CA ALA A 122 10.41 14.19 4.57
C ALA A 122 11.06 14.07 5.94
N VAL A 123 11.31 12.84 6.39
CA VAL A 123 11.90 12.52 7.69
C VAL A 123 13.10 11.62 7.48
N PHE A 124 14.22 11.99 8.09
CA PHE A 124 15.41 11.15 8.09
C PHE A 124 15.33 10.18 9.26
N THR A 125 15.47 8.89 8.97
CA THR A 125 15.54 7.86 10.01
C THR A 125 17.02 7.56 10.29
N PRO A 126 17.56 7.98 11.45
CA PRO A 126 18.94 7.66 11.81
C PRO A 126 19.08 6.17 12.17
N ALA A 127 20.30 5.65 12.15
CA ALA A 127 20.58 4.31 12.64
C ALA A 127 20.22 4.24 14.14
N ALA A 128 19.50 3.20 14.55
CA ALA A 128 19.21 3.01 15.97
C ALA A 128 20.53 2.83 16.75
N PRO A 129 20.63 3.34 18.00
CA PRO A 129 21.82 3.13 18.82
C PRO A 129 22.08 1.63 19.00
N THR A 130 23.36 1.27 18.94
CA THR A 130 23.97 -0.07 18.86
C THR A 130 23.57 -1.09 19.96
N LEU A 131 22.67 -0.73 20.88
CA LEU A 131 22.19 -1.59 21.97
C LEU A 131 21.13 -2.60 21.54
N LEU A 132 20.62 -2.50 20.31
CA LEU A 132 19.72 -3.49 19.73
C LEU A 132 20.45 -4.19 18.58
N THR A 133 20.86 -5.44 18.79
CA THR A 133 21.43 -6.30 17.77
C THR A 133 20.34 -6.72 16.79
N TYR A 134 19.96 -5.82 15.89
CA TYR A 134 19.11 -6.15 14.75
C TYR A 134 19.99 -6.68 13.62
N ASP A 135 19.59 -7.81 13.06
CA ASP A 135 20.14 -8.38 11.83
C ASP A 135 19.01 -8.38 10.77
N PRO A 136 19.10 -7.58 9.70
CA PRO A 136 20.19 -6.66 9.37
C PRO A 136 20.21 -5.39 10.25
N PRO A 137 21.36 -4.70 10.33
CA PRO A 137 21.48 -3.46 11.09
C PRO A 137 20.52 -2.38 10.57
N PRO A 138 20.01 -1.50 11.44
CA PRO A 138 19.08 -0.44 11.04
C PRO A 138 19.74 0.46 9.99
N GLN A 139 19.17 0.50 8.78
CA GLN A 139 19.62 1.40 7.73
C GLN A 139 19.25 2.85 8.02
N GLN A 140 20.07 3.75 7.48
CA GLN A 140 19.78 5.17 7.40
C GLN A 140 19.11 5.46 6.06
N PHE A 141 17.91 6.02 6.09
CA PHE A 141 17.14 6.35 4.90
C PHE A 141 16.33 7.63 5.11
N ILE A 142 15.97 8.28 4.01
CA ILE A 142 14.97 9.35 4.04
C ILE A 142 13.62 8.74 3.68
N ASP A 143 12.62 9.05 4.48
CA ASP A 143 11.24 8.70 4.27
C ASP A 143 10.44 9.95 3.90
N ALA A 144 10.01 10.01 2.64
CA ALA A 144 9.28 11.14 2.09
C ALA A 144 7.84 10.76 1.77
N SER A 145 6.88 11.57 2.18
CA SER A 145 5.48 11.45 1.75
C SER A 145 5.20 12.41 0.60
N ILE A 146 4.45 11.92 -0.39
CA ILE A 146 4.08 12.68 -1.57
C ILE A 146 2.58 12.65 -1.80
N SER A 147 2.09 13.64 -2.52
CA SER A 147 0.71 13.71 -3.00
C SER A 147 0.66 14.02 -4.49
N PHE A 148 -0.40 13.55 -5.15
CA PHE A 148 -0.66 13.83 -6.57
C PHE A 148 -2.12 13.54 -6.93
N GLU A 149 -2.54 14.08 -8.07
CA GLU A 149 -3.88 13.88 -8.60
C GLU A 149 -3.86 13.14 -9.95
N THR A 150 -4.89 12.33 -10.18
CA THR A 150 -5.18 11.76 -11.51
C THR A 150 -6.39 12.46 -12.11
N LYS A 151 -6.49 12.52 -13.44
CA LYS A 151 -7.64 13.13 -14.13
C LYS A 151 -8.58 12.11 -14.79
N SER A 152 -8.09 10.91 -15.06
CA SER A 152 -8.87 9.86 -15.72
C SER A 152 -8.88 8.57 -14.89
N PRO A 153 -9.83 8.43 -13.95
CA PRO A 153 -10.77 9.41 -13.42
C PRO A 153 -10.08 10.41 -12.47
N GLY A 154 -10.82 11.45 -12.10
CA GLY A 154 -10.45 12.38 -11.02
C GLY A 154 -10.21 11.63 -9.72
N ALA A 155 -9.04 11.78 -9.12
CA ALA A 155 -8.72 11.14 -7.85
C ALA A 155 -7.60 11.87 -7.10
N TRP A 156 -7.71 11.88 -5.77
CA TRP A 156 -6.63 12.23 -4.87
C TRP A 156 -5.82 10.99 -4.50
N CYS A 157 -4.49 11.07 -4.67
CA CYS A 157 -3.57 10.01 -4.35
C CYS A 157 -2.49 10.47 -3.38
N SER A 158 -2.03 9.55 -2.55
CA SER A 158 -0.84 9.71 -1.71
C SER A 158 0.26 8.75 -2.16
N GLY A 159 1.46 8.98 -1.66
CA GLY A 159 2.56 8.08 -1.85
C GLY A 159 3.63 8.21 -0.78
N ARG A 160 4.56 7.26 -0.81
CA ARG A 160 5.72 7.23 0.06
C ARG A 160 6.95 6.88 -0.76
N ILE A 161 8.04 7.59 -0.56
CA ILE A 161 9.32 7.38 -1.21
C ILE A 161 10.35 7.11 -0.11
N LEU A 162 10.96 5.93 -0.14
CA LEU A 162 12.12 5.61 0.68
C LEU A 162 13.38 5.79 -0.15
N LEU A 163 14.27 6.68 0.30
CA LEU A 163 15.52 7.01 -0.36
C LEU A 163 16.70 6.38 0.37
N LEU A 164 17.57 5.74 -0.40
CA LEU A 164 18.86 5.24 0.06
C LEU A 164 19.99 6.13 -0.44
N PRO A 165 21.02 6.38 0.38
CA PRO A 165 22.21 7.08 -0.04
C PRO A 165 23.11 6.14 -0.86
N VAL A 166 23.60 6.63 -1.98
CA VAL A 166 24.58 5.97 -2.84
C VAL A 166 25.80 6.86 -2.93
N LYS A 167 26.96 6.30 -2.62
CA LYS A 167 28.24 6.99 -2.75
C LYS A 167 28.64 7.05 -4.22
N THR A 168 28.93 8.25 -4.70
CA THR A 168 29.46 8.48 -6.05
C THR A 168 31.00 8.41 -6.05
N ASP A 169 31.59 8.29 -7.24
CA ASP A 169 33.05 8.24 -7.42
C ASP A 169 33.75 9.50 -6.86
N ASP A 170 33.07 10.64 -6.85
CA ASP A 170 33.56 11.92 -6.31
C ASP A 170 33.46 12.00 -4.77
N ASN A 171 33.17 10.89 -4.10
CA ASN A 171 33.00 10.80 -2.65
C ASN A 171 31.87 11.72 -2.13
N THR A 172 30.87 11.98 -2.97
CA THR A 172 29.63 12.67 -2.61
C THR A 172 28.49 11.67 -2.48
N LEU A 173 27.42 12.06 -1.78
CA LEU A 173 26.23 11.23 -1.64
C LEU A 173 25.17 11.67 -2.63
N GLU A 174 24.64 10.71 -3.36
CA GLU A 174 23.43 10.85 -4.16
C GLU A 174 22.31 10.02 -3.55
N TRP A 175 21.10 10.55 -3.50
CA TRP A 175 19.94 9.85 -2.96
C TRP A 175 19.15 9.18 -4.08
N LYS A 176 18.87 7.89 -3.94
CA LYS A 176 18.15 7.08 -4.93
C LYS A 176 16.90 6.45 -4.34
N ILE A 177 15.85 6.33 -5.14
CA ILE A 177 14.58 5.72 -4.73
C ILE A 177 14.75 4.21 -4.62
N TRP A 178 14.65 3.69 -3.40
CA TRP A 178 14.60 2.25 -3.16
C TRP A 178 13.16 1.72 -3.25
N ILE A 179 12.22 2.41 -2.58
CA ILE A 179 10.82 2.03 -2.58
C ILE A 179 9.97 3.25 -2.92
N LEU A 180 9.19 3.13 -3.99
CA LEU A 180 8.07 4.01 -4.29
C LEU A 180 6.77 3.28 -3.91
N SER A 181 5.90 3.92 -3.15
CA SER A 181 4.54 3.45 -2.91
C SER A 181 3.57 4.51 -3.39
N THR A 182 2.57 4.10 -4.17
CA THR A 182 1.46 4.97 -4.62
C THR A 182 0.15 4.38 -4.13
N LYS A 183 -0.75 5.22 -3.63
CA LYS A 183 -2.01 4.79 -3.01
C LYS A 183 -3.14 5.73 -3.41
N LEU A 184 -4.25 5.12 -3.86
CA LEU A 184 -5.49 5.84 -4.06
C LEU A 184 -6.10 6.17 -2.70
N GLU A 185 -6.37 7.45 -2.44
CA GLU A 185 -7.05 7.87 -1.21
C GLU A 185 -8.55 8.06 -1.47
N ASN A 186 -8.90 8.79 -2.54
CA ASN A 186 -10.30 9.04 -2.89
C ASN A 186 -10.50 9.22 -4.40
N LEU A 187 -11.71 8.96 -4.87
CA LEU A 187 -12.17 9.24 -6.23
C LEU A 187 -13.07 10.48 -6.21
N ASP A 188 -12.74 11.51 -7.00
CA ASP A 188 -13.51 12.76 -7.04
C ASP A 188 -14.90 12.57 -7.65
N VAL A 189 -15.06 11.50 -8.43
CA VAL A 189 -16.33 11.16 -9.10
C VAL A 189 -17.39 10.60 -8.15
N HIS A 190 -16.99 10.09 -6.98
CA HIS A 190 -17.88 9.41 -6.03
C HIS A 190 -17.49 9.78 -4.59
N LEU A 191 -17.92 10.96 -4.15
CA LEU A 191 -17.68 11.43 -2.79
C LEU A 191 -18.55 10.67 -1.78
N GLU A 192 -17.96 10.35 -0.64
CA GLU A 192 -18.64 9.71 0.49
C GLU A 192 -19.40 10.74 1.33
N ASP A 193 -20.65 10.42 1.67
CA ASP A 193 -21.47 11.09 2.67
C ASP A 193 -21.58 10.20 3.92
N GLU A 194 -20.70 10.44 4.89
CA GLU A 194 -20.69 9.69 6.14
C GLU A 194 -21.94 9.89 7.00
N SER A 195 -22.74 10.94 6.79
CA SER A 195 -23.98 11.16 7.55
C SER A 195 -25.00 10.05 7.32
N LEU A 196 -24.93 9.38 6.17
CA LEU A 196 -25.74 8.21 5.85
C LEU A 196 -25.48 7.06 6.82
N LEU A 197 -24.29 6.96 7.43
CA LEU A 197 -23.97 5.93 8.41
C LEU A 197 -24.85 6.01 9.65
N GLU A 198 -25.32 7.20 10.03
CA GLU A 198 -26.19 7.42 11.20
C GLU A 198 -27.65 7.00 10.96
N ILE A 199 -28.06 6.87 9.71
CA ILE A 199 -29.43 6.51 9.33
C ILE A 199 -29.63 5.00 9.50
N PRO A 200 -30.68 4.50 10.17
CA PRO A 200 -30.93 3.06 10.26
C PRO A 200 -30.99 2.39 8.88
N GLY A 201 -30.41 1.19 8.76
CA GLY A 201 -30.50 0.41 7.53
C GLY A 201 -31.92 -0.06 7.23
N ARG A 202 -32.22 -0.32 5.96
CA ARG A 202 -33.49 -0.88 5.50
C ARG A 202 -33.78 -2.20 6.23
N GLN A 203 -35.01 -2.34 6.74
CA GLN A 203 -35.52 -3.62 7.21
C GLN A 203 -36.03 -4.42 6.01
N VAL A 204 -35.67 -5.70 5.93
CA VAL A 204 -36.14 -6.61 4.87
C VAL A 204 -37.20 -7.53 5.46
N ASP A 205 -38.47 -7.23 5.16
CA ASP A 205 -39.61 -7.98 5.73
C ASP A 205 -39.88 -9.31 5.01
N ASN A 206 -39.52 -9.40 3.72
CA ASN A 206 -39.69 -10.60 2.89
C ASN A 206 -38.34 -11.11 2.38
N LEU A 207 -37.86 -12.22 2.94
CA LEU A 207 -36.59 -12.84 2.54
C LEU A 207 -36.70 -13.67 1.26
N ASP A 208 -37.92 -14.01 0.81
CA ASP A 208 -38.12 -14.77 -0.42
C ASP A 208 -38.01 -13.87 -1.66
N HIS A 209 -38.31 -12.57 -1.52
CA HIS A 209 -38.25 -11.58 -2.60
C HIS A 209 -37.74 -10.24 -2.07
N PHE A 210 -36.52 -9.89 -2.44
CA PHE A 210 -35.92 -8.58 -2.18
C PHE A 210 -35.15 -8.11 -3.42
N ASP A 211 -34.92 -6.81 -3.48
CA ASP A 211 -34.11 -6.16 -4.52
C ASP A 211 -33.08 -5.26 -3.84
N THR A 212 -31.87 -5.23 -4.38
CA THR A 212 -30.72 -4.48 -3.85
C THR A 212 -29.68 -4.28 -4.95
N ASP A 213 -28.98 -3.14 -4.93
CA ASP A 213 -27.88 -2.89 -5.88
C ASP A 213 -26.71 -3.85 -5.66
N VAL A 214 -26.41 -4.18 -4.40
CA VAL A 214 -25.27 -5.03 -4.02
C VAL A 214 -25.67 -6.09 -2.99
N PHE A 215 -25.54 -7.36 -3.38
CA PHE A 215 -25.72 -8.49 -2.48
C PHE A 215 -24.38 -9.06 -2.01
N ILE A 216 -24.12 -9.01 -0.70
CA ILE A 216 -22.85 -9.42 -0.08
C ILE A 216 -23.03 -10.77 0.61
N ILE A 217 -22.18 -11.73 0.25
CA ILE A 217 -22.20 -13.07 0.83
C ILE A 217 -21.07 -13.20 1.87
N GLY A 218 -21.47 -13.49 3.11
CA GLY A 218 -20.63 -13.50 4.31
C GLY A 218 -20.68 -12.16 5.04
N GLY A 219 -20.92 -12.20 6.36
CA GLY A 219 -21.02 -11.05 7.27
C GLY A 219 -19.81 -10.93 8.22
N GLY A 220 -18.61 -11.17 7.69
CA GLY A 220 -17.35 -10.94 8.40
C GLY A 220 -16.94 -9.46 8.41
N ASN A 221 -15.77 -9.18 8.99
CA ASN A 221 -15.19 -7.82 9.07
C ASN A 221 -15.03 -7.15 7.70
N ALA A 222 -14.63 -7.90 6.67
CA ALA A 222 -14.52 -7.37 5.30
C ALA A 222 -15.88 -6.92 4.74
N ALA A 223 -16.94 -7.68 4.99
CA ALA A 223 -18.28 -7.37 4.52
C ALA A 223 -18.89 -6.16 5.25
N VAL A 224 -18.68 -6.06 6.56
CA VAL A 224 -19.12 -4.90 7.34
C VAL A 224 -18.39 -3.64 6.88
N ALA A 225 -17.08 -3.71 6.65
CA ALA A 225 -16.30 -2.58 6.13
C ALA A 225 -16.78 -2.15 4.72
N LEU A 226 -17.05 -3.12 3.84
CA LEU A 226 -17.59 -2.85 2.50
C LEU A 226 -18.98 -2.22 2.58
N ALA A 227 -19.89 -2.78 3.36
CA ALA A 227 -21.26 -2.28 3.50
C ALA A 227 -21.32 -0.87 4.10
N ALA A 228 -20.45 -0.56 5.07
CA ALA A 228 -20.33 0.80 5.59
C ALA A 228 -19.92 1.78 4.49
N ARG A 229 -18.92 1.42 3.68
CA ARG A 229 -18.47 2.26 2.56
C ARG A 229 -19.53 2.41 1.46
N LEU A 230 -20.23 1.34 1.09
CA LEU A 230 -21.35 1.39 0.15
C LEU A 230 -22.45 2.32 0.64
N LYS A 231 -22.78 2.25 1.94
CA LYS A 231 -23.76 3.12 2.57
C LYS A 231 -23.32 4.58 2.56
N ALA A 232 -22.05 4.88 2.84
CA ALA A 232 -21.50 6.23 2.71
C ALA A 232 -21.52 6.74 1.26
N LEU A 233 -21.47 5.84 0.27
CA LEU A 233 -21.64 6.18 -1.15
C LEU A 233 -23.11 6.24 -1.59
N GLY A 234 -24.07 6.05 -0.68
CA GLY A 234 -25.50 6.02 -1.01
C GLY A 234 -25.94 4.80 -1.82
N VAL A 235 -25.14 3.73 -1.85
CA VAL A 235 -25.44 2.49 -2.57
C VAL A 235 -26.13 1.51 -1.63
N GLU A 236 -27.29 0.98 -2.05
CA GLU A 236 -28.00 -0.01 -1.25
C GLU A 236 -27.25 -1.34 -1.24
N SER A 237 -27.12 -1.95 -0.06
CA SER A 237 -26.53 -3.28 0.05
C SER A 237 -27.21 -4.14 1.10
N LEU A 238 -27.22 -5.46 0.86
CA LEU A 238 -27.71 -6.47 1.80
C LEU A 238 -26.62 -7.51 2.05
N ILE A 239 -26.39 -7.82 3.33
CA ILE A 239 -25.43 -8.84 3.76
C ILE A 239 -26.19 -10.10 4.15
N CYS A 240 -25.76 -11.24 3.61
CA CYS A 240 -26.19 -12.56 4.04
C CYS A 240 -25.06 -13.26 4.80
N GLU A 241 -25.33 -13.74 6.01
CA GLU A 241 -24.37 -14.47 6.85
C GLU A 241 -24.97 -15.80 7.27
N ARG A 242 -24.16 -16.86 7.26
CA ARG A 242 -24.58 -18.21 7.64
C ARG A 242 -24.67 -18.38 9.15
N ASN A 243 -23.85 -17.65 9.90
CA ASN A 243 -23.83 -17.68 11.35
C ASN A 243 -25.01 -16.89 11.92
N ALA A 244 -25.49 -17.32 13.09
CA ALA A 244 -26.67 -16.73 13.71
C ALA A 244 -26.42 -15.31 14.27
N ARG A 245 -25.18 -14.99 14.65
CA ARG A 245 -24.82 -13.69 15.20
C ARG A 245 -23.60 -13.10 14.50
N VAL A 246 -23.57 -11.76 14.43
CA VAL A 246 -22.40 -11.02 13.97
C VAL A 246 -21.20 -11.36 14.86
N GLY A 247 -20.06 -11.67 14.23
CA GLY A 247 -18.83 -12.02 14.93
C GLY A 247 -18.66 -13.50 15.28
N ASP A 248 -19.67 -14.34 15.06
CA ASP A 248 -19.58 -15.80 15.29
C ASP A 248 -18.47 -16.47 14.48
N ASN A 249 -18.09 -15.90 13.33
CA ASN A 249 -16.94 -16.37 12.55
C ASN A 249 -15.62 -16.36 13.35
N TRP A 250 -15.52 -15.49 14.36
CA TRP A 250 -14.40 -15.45 15.30
C TRP A 250 -14.72 -16.22 16.58
N ALA A 251 -15.91 -16.01 17.15
CA ALA A 251 -16.30 -16.58 18.44
C ALA A 251 -16.40 -18.12 18.43
N LEU A 252 -16.79 -18.71 17.29
CA LEU A 252 -16.96 -20.16 17.15
C LEU A 252 -15.70 -20.87 16.63
N ARG A 253 -14.67 -20.13 16.21
CA ARG A 253 -13.48 -20.69 15.55
C ARG A 253 -12.35 -21.02 16.52
N TYR A 254 -12.27 -20.31 17.65
CA TYR A 254 -11.18 -20.46 18.62
C TYR A 254 -11.68 -20.32 20.05
N ASP A 255 -11.37 -21.28 20.91
CA ASP A 255 -11.72 -21.21 22.34
C ASP A 255 -11.04 -20.03 23.07
N ASN A 256 -9.86 -19.63 22.60
CA ASN A 256 -9.03 -18.59 23.22
C ASN A 256 -8.42 -17.63 22.19
N LEU A 257 -9.25 -16.97 21.38
CA LEU A 257 -8.78 -15.94 20.45
C LEU A 257 -8.21 -14.73 21.22
N ARG A 258 -6.98 -14.33 20.87
CA ARG A 258 -6.40 -13.05 21.28
C ARG A 258 -5.73 -12.38 20.10
N PHE A 259 -5.95 -11.08 19.94
CA PHE A 259 -5.17 -10.29 18.99
C PHE A 259 -3.75 -10.11 19.54
N HIS A 260 -2.76 -10.22 18.65
CA HIS A 260 -1.36 -9.90 18.95
C HIS A 260 -1.07 -8.40 18.84
N LEU A 261 -2.07 -7.62 18.42
CA LEU A 261 -2.03 -6.18 18.28
C LEU A 261 -3.00 -5.52 19.27
N PRO A 262 -2.69 -4.29 19.75
CA PRO A 262 -3.64 -3.50 20.55
C PRO A 262 -4.95 -3.24 19.80
N THR A 263 -6.06 -3.12 20.54
CA THR A 263 -7.37 -2.82 19.96
C THR A 263 -7.38 -1.54 19.12
N SER A 264 -6.57 -0.54 19.50
CA SER A 264 -6.48 0.76 18.81
C SER A 264 -5.95 0.69 17.38
N VAL A 265 -5.36 -0.43 16.95
CA VAL A 265 -4.92 -0.63 15.55
C VAL A 265 -5.76 -1.67 14.80
N CYS A 266 -6.86 -2.11 15.40
CA CYS A 266 -7.77 -3.12 14.87
C CYS A 266 -9.18 -2.55 14.61
N GLU A 267 -9.33 -1.23 14.54
CA GLU A 267 -10.61 -0.56 14.30
C GLU A 267 -11.08 -0.74 12.85
N LEU A 268 -12.41 -0.79 12.65
CA LEU A 268 -13.01 -0.78 11.32
C LEU A 268 -13.04 0.65 10.77
N PRO A 269 -13.18 0.82 9.43
CA PRO A 269 -13.42 2.13 8.84
C PRO A 269 -14.56 2.88 9.56
N TYR A 270 -14.45 4.20 9.64
CA TYR A 270 -15.43 5.11 10.27
C TYR A 270 -15.56 5.03 11.81
N MET A 271 -14.75 4.22 12.51
CA MET A 271 -14.82 4.11 13.98
C MET A 271 -13.92 5.11 14.74
N GLY A 272 -12.83 5.58 14.14
CA GLY A 272 -11.76 6.33 14.82
C GLY A 272 -11.82 7.85 14.68
N LYS A 273 -13.01 8.46 14.75
CA LYS A 273 -13.17 9.92 14.80
C LYS A 273 -13.07 10.45 16.24
#